data_AF-A0A9W6M773-F1
#
_entry.id   AF-A0A9W6M773-F1
#
_cell.length_a   1.000
_cell.length_b   1.000
_cell.length_c   1.000
_cell.angle_alpha   90.00
_cell.angle_beta   90.00
_cell.angle_gamma   90.00
#
_symmetry.space_group_name_H-M   'P 1'
#
loop_
_entity.id
_entity.type
_entity.pdbx_description
1 polymer ?
#
loop_
_entity_poly.entity_id
_entity_poly.type
_entity_poly.pdbx_seq_one_letter_code
_entity_poly.pdbx_strand_id
1 'polypeptide(L)'
;MHTRYWAVAVGRDAHRHRASLESAVALSATRYRLGDVFDVHDLEDTAALPRHAAGRRVVEAVEALQTGAVGVPAVVVDTSTPTTIGLGDSFVGGFLAPLAGPRNR
;
A
#
# COMPACT_ATOMS: atom_id res chain seq x y z
N MET A 1 -2.72 2.02 10.25
CA MET A 1 -3.90 2.75 9.71
C MET A 1 -3.74 2.92 8.21
N HIS A 2 -4.80 2.75 7.42
CA HIS A 2 -4.79 3.04 5.99
C HIS A 2 -5.97 3.91 5.59
N THR A 3 -5.81 4.64 4.50
CA THR A 3 -6.86 5.40 3.82
C THR A 3 -6.70 5.19 2.31
N ARG A 4 -7.59 5.76 1.51
CA ARG A 4 -7.39 5.81 0.04
C ARG A 4 -6.19 6.66 -0.42
N TYR A 5 -5.55 7.41 0.48
CA TYR A 5 -4.50 8.38 0.14
C TYR A 5 -3.12 8.02 0.71
N TRP A 6 -3.05 7.23 1.78
CA TRP A 6 -1.82 6.90 2.49
C TRP A 6 -2.04 5.72 3.44
N ALA A 7 -0.95 5.08 3.84
CA ALA A 7 -0.90 4.11 4.92
C ALA A 7 0.25 4.42 5.87
N VAL A 8 0.02 4.25 7.18
CA VAL A 8 1.02 4.50 8.23
C VAL A 8 0.96 3.38 9.28
N ALA A 9 2.14 2.93 9.71
CA ALA A 9 2.35 2.10 10.89
C ALA A 9 3.11 2.91 11.95
N VAL A 10 2.79 2.68 13.23
CA VAL A 10 3.45 3.33 14.36
C VAL A 10 3.81 2.27 15.39
N GLY A 11 5.02 2.35 15.95
CA GLY A 11 5.51 1.44 16.97
C GLY A 11 7.03 1.35 16.97
N ARG A 12 7.59 0.70 18.00
CA ARG A 12 9.06 0.60 18.21
C ARG A 12 9.82 0.09 16.97
N ASP A 13 9.24 -0.86 16.24
CA ASP A 13 9.86 -1.51 15.08
C ASP A 13 9.10 -1.22 13.77
N ALA A 14 8.26 -0.19 13.73
CA ALA A 14 7.37 0.03 12.59
C ALA A 14 8.15 0.20 11.28
N HIS A 15 9.34 0.80 11.31
CA HIS A 15 10.23 1.00 10.15
C HIS A 15 10.47 -0.28 9.33
N ARG A 16 10.46 -1.47 9.97
CA ARG A 16 10.61 -2.77 9.32
C ARG A 16 9.47 -3.10 8.35
N HIS A 17 8.32 -2.45 8.51
CA HIS A 17 7.13 -2.69 7.71
C HIS A 17 7.00 -1.76 6.50
N ARG A 18 8.01 -0.94 6.16
CA ARG A 18 7.93 -0.09 4.96
C ARG A 18 7.65 -0.91 3.69
N ALA A 19 8.37 -2.01 3.50
CA ALA A 19 8.16 -2.90 2.34
C ALA A 19 6.76 -3.55 2.35
N SER A 20 6.27 -3.95 3.53
CA SER A 20 4.90 -4.43 3.71
C SER A 20 3.86 -3.37 3.35
N LEU A 21 4.07 -2.10 3.75
CA LEU A 21 3.17 -1.01 3.40
C LEU A 21 3.17 -0.71 1.90
N GLU A 22 4.34 -0.74 1.24
CA GLU A 22 4.43 -0.61 -0.22
C GLU A 22 3.66 -1.71 -0.94
N SER A 23 3.87 -2.97 -0.54
CA SER A 23 3.16 -4.14 -1.09
C SER A 23 1.64 -4.05 -0.86
N ALA A 24 1.22 -3.63 0.33
CA ALA A 24 -0.19 -3.42 0.68
C ALA A 24 -0.86 -2.35 -0.19
N VAL A 25 -0.18 -1.21 -0.40
CA VAL A 25 -0.63 -0.13 -1.27
C VAL A 25 -0.73 -0.61 -2.72
N ALA A 26 0.29 -1.30 -3.22
CA ALA A 26 0.30 -1.82 -4.59
C ALA A 26 -0.84 -2.81 -4.83
N LEU A 27 -1.01 -3.80 -3.96
CA LEU A 27 -2.06 -4.83 -4.12
C LEU A 27 -3.47 -4.25 -4.04
N SER A 28 -3.73 -3.39 -3.06
CA SER A 28 -5.04 -2.74 -2.91
C SER A 28 -5.35 -1.81 -4.08
N ALA A 29 -4.36 -1.02 -4.55
CA ALA A 29 -4.53 -0.15 -5.70
C ALA A 29 -4.71 -0.92 -7.02
N THR A 30 -4.03 -2.05 -7.18
CA THR A 30 -4.14 -2.89 -8.39
C THR A 30 -5.54 -3.48 -8.49
N ARG A 31 -6.06 -3.99 -7.37
CA ARG A 31 -7.43 -4.48 -7.32
C ARG A 31 -8.46 -3.37 -7.53
N TYR A 32 -8.21 -2.18 -7.00
CA TYR A 32 -9.06 -1.02 -7.28
C TYR A 32 -9.09 -0.69 -8.79
N ARG A 33 -7.94 -0.78 -9.47
CA ARG A 33 -7.75 -0.48 -10.89
C ARG A 33 -8.35 -1.54 -11.82
N LEU A 34 -8.12 -2.83 -11.52
CA LEU A 34 -8.31 -3.96 -12.45
C LEU A 34 -9.34 -5.00 -11.97
N GLY A 35 -9.83 -4.90 -10.74
CA GLY A 35 -10.66 -5.92 -10.13
C GLY A 35 -9.87 -7.14 -9.68
N ASP A 36 -10.46 -8.33 -9.78
CA ASP A 36 -9.93 -9.54 -9.14
C ASP A 36 -8.93 -10.34 -10.01
N VAL A 37 -8.77 -9.96 -11.27
CA VAL A 37 -7.88 -10.65 -12.22
C VAL A 37 -6.72 -9.73 -12.59
N PHE A 38 -5.56 -10.01 -12.03
CA PHE A 38 -4.30 -9.33 -12.32
C PHE A 38 -3.12 -10.24 -11.96
N ASP A 39 -1.95 -9.93 -12.51
CA ASP A 39 -0.71 -10.67 -12.24
C ASP A 39 0.38 -9.80 -11.58
N VAL A 40 1.63 -10.28 -11.60
CA VAL A 40 2.77 -9.57 -11.01
C VAL A 40 3.14 -8.31 -11.78
N HIS A 41 3.00 -8.29 -13.10
CA HIS A 41 3.30 -7.13 -13.92
C HIS A 41 2.27 -6.02 -13.69
N ASP A 42 1.00 -6.39 -13.50
CA ASP A 42 -0.04 -5.44 -13.13
C ASP A 42 0.24 -4.74 -11.77
N LEU A 43 0.84 -5.47 -10.83
CA LEU A 43 1.27 -4.91 -9.53
C LEU A 43 2.43 -3.93 -9.72
N GLU A 44 3.42 -4.29 -10.54
CA GLU A 44 4.57 -3.45 -10.87
C GLU A 44 4.13 -2.15 -11.56
N ASP A 45 3.27 -2.27 -12.57
CA ASP A 45 2.68 -1.14 -13.29
C ASP A 45 1.90 -0.22 -12.36
N THR A 46 1.11 -0.78 -11.46
CA THR A 46 0.36 0.00 -10.47
C THR A 46 1.29 0.69 -9.47
N ALA A 47 2.35 0.01 -9.02
CA ALA A 47 3.31 0.57 -8.06
C ALA A 47 4.14 1.73 -8.66
N ALA A 48 4.32 1.73 -9.98
CA ALA A 48 5.01 2.77 -10.73
C ALA A 48 4.16 4.04 -10.97
N LEU A 49 2.86 3.99 -10.68
CA LEU A 49 1.98 5.16 -10.82
C LEU A 49 2.41 6.32 -9.90
N PRO A 50 2.07 7.58 -10.26
CA PRO A 50 2.37 8.74 -9.44
C PRO A 50 1.80 8.61 -8.03
N ARG A 51 2.56 9.01 -7.01
CA ARG A 51 2.08 8.99 -5.62
C ARG A 51 1.16 10.17 -5.31
N HIS A 52 0.17 9.92 -4.45
CA HIS A 52 -0.81 10.93 -4.04
C HIS A 52 -0.15 12.07 -3.26
N ALA A 53 -0.12 13.28 -3.83
CA ALA A 53 0.63 14.41 -3.28
C ALA A 53 0.16 14.85 -1.87
N ALA A 54 -1.14 14.84 -1.60
CA ALA A 54 -1.64 15.13 -0.25
C ALA A 54 -1.35 13.98 0.74
N GLY A 55 -1.33 12.74 0.24
CA GLY A 55 -0.99 11.58 1.06
C GLY A 55 0.48 11.61 1.48
N ARG A 56 1.35 12.00 0.55
CA ARG A 56 2.78 12.20 0.82
C ARG A 56 3.01 13.22 1.92
N ARG A 57 2.35 14.38 1.84
CA ARG A 57 2.42 15.43 2.89
C ARG A 57 1.98 14.92 4.26
N VAL A 58 0.95 14.08 4.32
CA VAL A 58 0.51 13.47 5.59
C VAL A 58 1.55 12.50 6.12
N VAL A 59 2.10 11.63 5.27
CA VAL A 59 3.16 10.68 5.67
C VAL A 59 4.37 11.44 6.20
N GLU A 60 4.87 12.43 5.47
CA GLU A 60 6.02 13.26 5.88
C GLU A 60 5.76 13.96 7.22
N ALA A 61 4.57 14.55 7.40
CA ALA A 61 4.22 15.21 8.66
C ALA A 61 4.15 14.22 9.84
N VAL A 62 3.57 13.03 9.63
CA VAL A 62 3.45 12.02 10.69
C VAL A 62 4.82 11.44 11.06
N GLU A 63 5.67 11.16 10.07
CA GLU A 63 7.04 10.68 10.31
C GLU A 63 7.90 11.72 11.05
N ALA A 64 7.67 13.02 10.80
CA ALA A 64 8.35 14.09 11.52
C ALA A 64 7.84 14.29 12.97
N LEU A 65 6.54 14.10 13.21
CA LEU A 65 5.90 14.39 14.50
C LEU A 65 5.90 13.19 15.46
N GLN A 66 5.96 11.96 14.95
CA GLN A 66 5.86 10.74 15.75
C GLN A 66 7.09 9.86 15.54
N THR A 67 7.90 9.72 16.60
CA THR A 67 9.03 8.79 16.59
C THR A 67 8.53 7.37 16.47
N GLY A 68 9.12 6.60 15.55
CA GLY A 68 8.67 5.22 15.27
C GLY A 68 7.43 5.14 14.38
N ALA A 69 7.05 6.22 13.68
CA ALA A 69 6.12 6.14 12.56
C ALA A 69 6.86 5.79 11.26
N VAL A 70 6.19 5.05 10.39
CA VAL A 70 6.58 4.84 8.99
C VAL A 70 5.33 4.87 8.11
N GLY A 71 5.41 5.51 6.96
CA GLY A 71 4.27 5.64 6.05
C GLY A 71 4.63 5.52 4.58
N VAL A 72 3.61 5.20 3.80
CA VAL A 72 3.67 5.10 2.34
C VAL A 72 2.47 5.86 1.76
N PRO A 73 2.68 6.83 0.86
CA PRO A 73 1.58 7.45 0.14
C PRO A 73 0.97 6.45 -0.86
N ALA A 74 -0.35 6.48 -1.00
CA ALA A 74 -1.03 5.71 -2.04
C ALA A 74 -0.61 6.20 -3.43
N VAL A 75 -0.88 5.39 -4.45
CA VAL A 75 -0.76 5.81 -5.85
C VAL A 75 -2.03 6.49 -6.33
N VAL A 76 -1.91 7.34 -7.35
CA VAL A 76 -3.03 7.96 -8.05
C VAL A 76 -3.50 6.98 -9.12
N VAL A 77 -4.68 6.40 -8.91
CA VAL A 77 -5.36 5.57 -9.90
C VAL A 77 -6.56 6.32 -10.45
N ASP A 78 -6.57 6.53 -11.76
CA ASP A 78 -7.72 7.02 -12.49
C ASP A 78 -8.34 5.83 -13.25
N THR A 79 -9.50 5.36 -12.80
CA THR A 79 -10.24 4.26 -13.42
C THR A 79 -11.73 4.56 -13.42
N SER A 80 -12.38 4.30 -14.55
CA SER A 80 -13.83 4.48 -14.70
C SER A 80 -14.65 3.34 -14.07
N THR A 81 -14.01 2.21 -13.74
CA THR A 81 -14.67 1.01 -13.23
C THR A 81 -14.00 0.48 -11.97
N PRO A 82 -14.08 1.20 -10.85
CA PRO A 82 -13.36 0.82 -9.64
C PRO A 82 -13.99 -0.37 -8.92
N THR A 83 -13.15 -1.33 -8.49
CA THR A 83 -13.56 -2.33 -7.50
C THR A 83 -13.29 -1.82 -6.09
N THR A 84 -14.33 -1.67 -5.26
CA THR A 84 -14.22 -1.06 -3.92
C THR A 84 -14.46 -2.04 -2.76
N ILE A 85 -15.17 -3.14 -3.00
CA ILE A 85 -15.46 -4.15 -1.98
C ILE A 85 -14.18 -4.94 -1.66
N GLY A 86 -13.81 -5.05 -0.39
CA GLY A 86 -12.69 -5.89 0.07
C GLY A 86 -11.29 -5.29 -0.12
N LEU A 87 -11.18 -3.99 -0.43
CA LEU A 87 -9.86 -3.34 -0.57
C LEU A 87 -9.03 -3.34 0.72
N GLY A 88 -9.70 -3.36 1.88
CA GLY A 88 -9.06 -3.54 3.19
C GLY A 88 -8.42 -4.93 3.32
N ASP A 89 -9.13 -5.98 2.89
CA ASP A 89 -8.60 -7.35 2.92
C ASP A 89 -7.42 -7.52 1.95
N SER A 90 -7.51 -6.92 0.76
CA SER A 90 -6.40 -6.87 -0.19
C SER A 90 -5.20 -6.10 0.36
N PHE A 91 -5.43 -5.01 1.08
CA PHE A 91 -4.37 -4.28 1.78
C PHE A 91 -3.69 -5.18 2.81
N VAL A 92 -4.46 -5.88 3.65
CA VAL A 92 -3.90 -6.81 4.66
C VAL A 92 -3.13 -7.96 4.00
N GLY A 93 -3.68 -8.56 2.93
CA GLY A 93 -2.99 -9.59 2.17
C GLY A 93 -1.65 -9.12 1.60
N GLY A 94 -1.62 -7.91 1.04
CA GLY A 94 -0.41 -7.31 0.49
C GLY A 94 0.61 -6.96 1.59
N PHE A 95 0.14 -6.55 2.77
CA PHE A 95 1.01 -6.30 3.92
C PHE A 95 1.75 -7.56 4.39
N LEU A 96 1.04 -8.70 4.40
CA LEU A 96 1.58 -9.98 4.83
C LEU A 96 2.47 -10.65 3.79
N ALA A 97 2.32 -10.34 2.49
CA ALA A 97 3.05 -11.02 1.42
C ALA A 97 4.59 -11.02 1.58
N PRO A 98 5.26 -9.89 1.90
CA PRO A 98 6.70 -9.90 2.14
C PRO A 98 7.13 -10.70 3.39
N LEU A 99 6.23 -10.92 4.34
CA LEU A 99 6.49 -11.64 5.59
C LEU A 99 6.38 -13.16 5.43
N ALA A 100 5.68 -13.63 4.39
CA ALA A 100 5.45 -15.05 4.16
C ALA A 100 6.70 -15.82 3.71
N GLY A 101 7.76 -15.12 3.30
CA GLY A 101 9.01 -15.72 2.79
C GLY A 101 8.81 -16.57 1.51
N PRO A 102 9.89 -17.07 0.90
CA PRO A 102 9.77 -18.11 -0.11
C PRO A 102 9.18 -19.35 0.56
N ARG A 103 8.04 -19.82 0.05
CA ARG A 103 7.52 -21.14 0.42
C ARG A 103 8.55 -22.18 -0.02
N ASN A 104 9.29 -22.76 0.93
CA ASN A 104 10.05 -23.99 0.69
C ASN A 104 9.07 -25.02 0.09
N ARG A 105 9.23 -25.30 -1.21
CA ARG A 105 8.62 -26.44 -1.89
C ARG A 105 9.59 -27.59 -1.87
#